data_AF-A0AAW8T0P7-F1
#
_entry.id   AF-A0AAW8T0P7-F1
#
_cell.length_a   1.000
_cell.length_b   1.000
_cell.length_c   1.000
_cell.angle_alpha   90.00
_cell.angle_beta   90.00
_cell.angle_gamma   90.00
#
_symmetry.space_group_name_H-M   'P 1'
#
loop_
_entity.id
_entity.type
_entity.pdbx_description
1 polymer ?
#
loop_
_entity_poly.entity_id
_entity_poly.type
_entity_poly.pdbx_seq_one_letter_code
_entity_poly.pdbx_strand_id
1 'polypeptide(L)'
;MKKVVANPMELRNAIRCEKQNISITGGFAKMMQPIATQQAADVEAMELPTFMKLALDPATMKTLATAYKVAMKNDSKGFELEYVKV
;
A
#
# COMPACT_ATOMS: atom_id res chain seq x y z
N MET A 1 -6.84 15.17 5.40
CA MET A 1 -7.84 14.10 5.68
C MET A 1 -7.24 12.75 5.35
N LYS A 2 -7.42 11.75 6.23
CA LYS A 2 -6.91 10.38 6.05
C LYS A 2 -7.79 9.63 5.04
N LYS A 3 -7.19 9.03 4.01
CA LYS A 3 -7.90 8.20 3.03
C LYS A 3 -7.95 6.76 3.51
N VAL A 4 -9.13 6.26 3.85
CA VAL A 4 -9.34 4.84 4.16
C VAL A 4 -9.39 4.05 2.85
N VAL A 5 -8.70 2.91 2.84
CA VAL A 5 -8.53 1.99 1.72
C VAL A 5 -8.77 0.57 2.20
N ALA A 6 -9.70 -0.13 1.57
CA ALA A 6 -10.06 -1.51 1.93
C ALA A 6 -9.83 -2.52 0.78
N ASN A 7 -9.31 -2.08 -0.36
CA ASN A 7 -9.02 -2.94 -1.51
C ASN A 7 -7.89 -2.39 -2.41
N PRO A 8 -7.35 -3.21 -3.35
CA PRO A 8 -6.26 -2.80 -4.23
C PRO A 8 -6.58 -1.62 -5.17
N MET A 9 -7.83 -1.52 -5.67
CA MET A 9 -8.21 -0.44 -6.59
C MET A 9 -8.24 0.92 -5.89
N GLU A 10 -8.75 0.96 -4.67
CA GLU A 10 -8.72 2.14 -3.81
C GLU A 10 -7.29 2.54 -3.46
N LEU A 11 -6.41 1.57 -3.22
CA LEU A 11 -5.00 1.84 -2.97
C LEU A 11 -4.33 2.47 -4.19
N ARG A 12 -4.51 1.89 -5.38
CA ARG A 12 -4.02 2.46 -6.64
C ARG A 12 -4.48 3.91 -6.81
N ASN A 13 -5.77 4.17 -6.63
CA ASN A 13 -6.33 5.50 -6.81
C ASN A 13 -5.75 6.48 -5.76
N ALA A 14 -5.57 6.05 -4.51
CA ALA A 14 -4.97 6.87 -3.47
C ALA A 14 -3.50 7.23 -3.78
N ILE A 15 -2.72 6.28 -4.30
CA ILE A 15 -1.33 6.49 -4.71
C ILE A 15 -1.25 7.43 -5.92
N ARG A 16 -2.07 7.21 -6.96
CA ARG A 16 -2.11 8.08 -8.15
C ARG A 16 -2.54 9.52 -7.84
N CYS A 17 -3.36 9.70 -6.81
CA CYS A 17 -3.75 11.01 -6.31
C CYS A 17 -2.84 11.55 -5.20
N GLU A 18 -1.69 10.92 -4.96
CA GLU A 18 -0.67 11.33 -3.98
C GLU A 18 -1.28 11.67 -2.61
N LYS A 19 -2.21 10.82 -2.15
CA LYS A 19 -2.86 11.04 -0.85
C LYS A 19 -1.80 10.96 0.24
N GLN A 20 -1.68 12.04 1.00
CA GLN A 20 -0.63 12.21 2.01
C GLN A 20 -0.69 11.17 3.13
N ASN A 21 -1.90 10.71 3.49
CA ASN A 21 -2.13 9.74 4.56
C ASN A 21 -3.14 8.70 4.09
N ILE A 22 -2.72 7.44 4.01
CA ILE A 22 -3.56 6.31 3.60
C ILE A 22 -3.67 5.33 4.77
N SER A 23 -4.89 4.92 5.13
CA SER A 23 -5.13 3.88 6.13
C SER A 23 -5.64 2.63 5.43
N ILE A 24 -4.84 1.56 5.49
CA ILE A 24 -5.19 0.26 4.93
C ILE A 24 -5.87 -0.55 6.03
N THR A 25 -7.10 -1.01 5.79
CA THR A 25 -7.94 -1.64 6.83
C THR A 25 -8.54 -2.98 6.38
N GLY A 26 -9.15 -3.70 7.33
CA GLY A 26 -9.92 -4.91 7.07
C GLY A 26 -9.09 -6.10 6.56
N GLY A 27 -9.72 -6.99 5.77
CA GLY A 27 -9.04 -8.15 5.19
C GLY A 27 -7.88 -7.78 4.26
N PHE A 28 -7.93 -6.59 3.64
CA PHE A 28 -6.88 -6.09 2.77
C PHE A 28 -5.60 -5.72 3.53
N ALA A 29 -5.70 -5.24 4.77
CA ALA A 29 -4.52 -5.01 5.60
C ALA A 29 -3.71 -6.29 5.85
N LYS A 30 -4.38 -7.44 6.05
CA LYS A 30 -3.71 -8.73 6.20
C LYS A 30 -2.97 -9.13 4.93
N MET A 31 -3.58 -8.92 3.77
CA MET A 31 -2.96 -9.21 2.47
C MET A 31 -1.75 -8.30 2.18
N MET A 32 -1.78 -7.07 2.66
CA MET A 32 -0.69 -6.11 2.46
C MET A 32 0.39 -6.14 3.55
N GLN A 33 0.25 -6.98 4.59
CA GLN A 33 1.27 -7.10 5.64
C GLN A 33 2.68 -7.36 5.10
N PRO A 34 2.91 -8.26 4.12
CA PRO A 34 4.25 -8.50 3.56
C PRO A 34 4.86 -7.23 2.96
N ILE A 35 4.05 -6.42 2.29
CA ILE A 35 4.46 -5.14 1.70
C ILE A 35 4.72 -4.09 2.79
N ALA A 36 3.99 -4.14 3.90
CA ALA A 36 4.17 -3.25 5.04
C ALA A 36 5.37 -3.62 5.93
N THR A 37 5.82 -4.88 5.91
CA THR A 37 6.97 -5.35 6.68
C THR A 37 8.26 -5.32 5.88
N GLN A 38 8.20 -5.53 4.56
CA GLN A 38 9.34 -5.48 3.66
C GLN A 38 9.38 -4.11 2.97
N GLN A 39 10.19 -3.20 3.50
CA GLN A 39 10.33 -1.85 2.94
C GLN A 39 11.23 -1.80 1.67
N ALA A 40 11.57 -2.94 1.05
CA ALA A 40 12.63 -3.00 0.04
C ALA A 40 12.26 -3.76 -1.24
N ALA A 41 12.16 -2.95 -2.30
CA ALA A 41 12.79 -3.09 -3.62
C ALA A 41 12.30 -4.13 -4.63
N ASP A 42 11.75 -5.29 -4.25
CA ASP A 42 11.40 -6.31 -5.24
C ASP A 42 9.92 -6.73 -5.17
N VAL A 43 9.06 -5.74 -5.40
CA VAL A 43 7.61 -5.96 -5.48
C VAL A 43 7.25 -6.89 -6.64
N GLU A 44 8.09 -6.97 -7.68
CA GLU A 44 7.94 -7.92 -8.78
C GLU A 44 8.21 -9.36 -8.33
N ALA A 45 9.16 -9.56 -7.41
CA ALA A 45 9.41 -10.86 -6.78
C ALA A 45 8.38 -11.27 -5.71
N MET A 46 7.48 -10.38 -5.29
CA MET A 46 6.43 -10.74 -4.34
C MET A 46 5.35 -11.61 -5.01
N GLU A 47 5.06 -12.77 -4.41
CA GLU A 47 3.93 -13.61 -4.80
C GLU A 47 2.60 -12.98 -4.39
N LEU A 48 2.18 -11.98 -5.16
CA LEU A 48 0.88 -11.34 -4.99
C LEU A 48 -0.22 -12.07 -5.78
N PRO A 49 -1.44 -12.18 -5.24
CA PRO A 49 -2.58 -12.68 -6.00
C PRO A 49 -2.79 -11.92 -7.32
N THR A 50 -3.28 -12.60 -8.36
CA THR A 50 -3.48 -12.01 -9.70
C THR A 50 -4.27 -10.71 -9.69
N PHE A 51 -5.34 -10.62 -8.89
CA PHE A 51 -6.16 -9.41 -8.79
C PHE A 51 -5.39 -8.22 -8.20
N MET A 52 -4.42 -8.45 -7.32
CA MET A 52 -3.54 -7.40 -6.79
C MET A 52 -2.58 -6.93 -7.88
N LYS A 53 -1.99 -7.84 -8.65
CA LYS A 53 -1.09 -7.50 -9.77
C LYS A 53 -1.80 -6.69 -10.85
N LEU A 54 -3.08 -7.00 -11.13
CA LEU A 54 -3.90 -6.23 -12.08
C LEU A 54 -4.26 -4.82 -11.56
N ALA A 55 -4.50 -4.69 -10.26
CA ALA A 55 -4.89 -3.43 -9.65
C ALA A 55 -3.69 -2.55 -9.29
N LEU A 56 -2.55 -3.13 -8.95
CA LEU A 56 -1.32 -2.44 -8.57
C LEU A 56 -0.28 -2.69 -9.65
N ASP A 57 -0.40 -1.93 -10.75
CA ASP A 57 0.56 -1.98 -11.85
C ASP A 57 2.00 -1.67 -11.36
N PRO A 58 3.04 -2.06 -12.12
CA PRO A 58 4.43 -1.86 -11.70
C PRO A 58 4.75 -0.40 -11.34
N ALA A 59 4.13 0.58 -12.01
CA ALA A 59 4.30 1.99 -11.70
C ALA A 59 3.71 2.36 -10.32
N THR A 60 2.50 1.89 -10.02
CA THR A 60 1.83 2.09 -8.73
C THR A 60 2.63 1.45 -7.60
N MET A 61 3.15 0.25 -7.83
CA MET A 61 3.99 -0.46 -6.87
C MET A 61 5.32 0.24 -6.63
N LYS A 62 5.96 0.75 -7.69
CA LYS A 62 7.18 1.58 -7.56
C LYS A 62 6.91 2.84 -6.75
N THR A 63 5.80 3.52 -6.98
CA THR A 63 5.43 4.71 -6.19
C THR A 63 5.12 4.34 -4.74
N LEU A 64 4.42 3.25 -4.49
CA LEU A 64 4.18 2.75 -3.13
C LEU A 64 5.50 2.48 -2.39
N ALA A 65 6.47 1.85 -3.04
CA ALA A 65 7.76 1.51 -2.44
C ALA A 65 8.70 2.71 -2.22
N THR A 66 8.59 3.75 -3.05
CA THR A 66 9.54 4.89 -3.02
C THR A 66 8.97 6.16 -2.40
N ALA A 67 7.66 6.35 -2.48
CA ALA A 67 7.00 7.58 -2.05
C ALA A 67 6.19 7.43 -0.77
N TYR A 68 6.03 6.20 -0.26
CA TYR A 68 5.29 5.93 0.96
C TYR A 68 6.10 5.11 1.96
N LYS A 69 5.92 5.40 3.25
CA LYS A 69 6.43 4.57 4.35
C LYS A 69 5.30 4.16 5.27
N VAL A 70 5.47 3.06 5.99
CA VAL A 70 4.55 2.68 7.06
C VAL A 70 4.78 3.60 8.27
N ALA A 71 3.78 4.40 8.62
CA ALA A 71 3.81 5.33 9.75
C ALA A 71 3.30 4.69 11.04
N MET A 72 2.32 3.79 10.96
CA MET A 72 1.78 3.08 12.12
C MET A 72 1.33 1.67 11.74
N LYS A 73 1.68 0.67 12.55
CA LYS A 73 1.16 -0.71 12.43
C LYS A 73 0.18 -0.96 13.57
N ASN A 74 -1.02 -1.41 13.22
CA ASN A 74 -2.00 -1.90 14.19
C ASN A 74 -2.19 -3.39 13.90
N ASP A 75 -1.55 -4.24 14.71
CA ASP A 75 -1.30 -5.67 14.48
C ASP A 75 -2.53 -6.50 14.05
N SER A 76 -3.75 -6.00 14.29
CA SER A 76 -5.00 -6.67 13.93
C SER A 76 -6.02 -5.81 13.16
N LYS A 77 -5.82 -4.49 13.00
CA LYS A 77 -6.84 -3.59 12.41
C LYS A 77 -6.44 -2.94 11.09
N GLY A 78 -5.13 -2.84 10.82
CA GLY A 78 -4.66 -2.07 9.68
C GLY A 78 -3.26 -1.53 9.85
N PHE A 79 -2.81 -0.79 8.85
CA PHE A 79 -1.61 0.04 8.98
C PHE A 79 -1.77 1.33 8.19
N GLU A 80 -0.94 2.30 8.52
CA GLU A 80 -0.99 3.64 7.94
C GLU A 80 0.24 3.87 7.08
N LEU A 81 0.01 4.43 5.90
CA LEU A 81 1.04 4.87 4.98
C LEU A 81 1.07 6.39 4.95
N GLU A 82 2.26 6.94 5.10
CA GLU A 82 2.54 8.36 4.98
C GLU A 82 3.34 8.62 3.70
N TYR A 83 2.94 9.62 2.94
CA TYR A 83 3.68 10.10 1.77
C TYR A 83 4.94 10.85 2.21
N VAL A 84 6.09 10.47 1.67
CA VAL A 84 7.41 10.96 2.10
C VAL A 84 8.29 11.48 0.97
N LYS A 85 7.82 11.38 -0.28
CA LYS A 85 8.52 11.97 -1.41
C LYS A 85 8.25 13.47 -1.44
N VAL A 86 9.31 14.28 -1.43
CA VAL A 86 9.28 15.73 -1.66
C VAL A 86 9.45 15.99 -3.14
#